data_AF-A0A095Z679-F1
#
_entry.id   AF-A0A095Z679-F1
#
_cell.length_a   1.000
_cell.length_b   1.000
_cell.length_c   1.000
_cell.angle_alpha   90.00
_cell.angle_beta   90.00
_cell.angle_gamma   90.00
#
_symmetry.space_group_name_H-M   'P 1'
#
loop_
_entity.id
_entity.type
_entity.pdbx_description
1 polymer ?
#
loop_
_entity_poly.entity_id
_entity_poly.type
_entity_poly.pdbx_seq_one_letter_code
_entity_poly.pdbx_strand_id
1 'polypeptide(L)'
;MYSIYDYIHNGIVFANNVIRRRHKVLTSLMIYSTTNCQSRCKHCSIWKKPTENLRLDDIIKIMNSKCITKRTTVGLEGGEFILHPEADKILGWFDTHHPNYTLLSNCLAVNKVISAVKNHHPKHLYISLDGTRETYLYMRGRDGYDKVIEVIEACRDIVPISLM
;
A
#
# COMPACT_ATOMS: atom_id res chain seq x y z
N MET A 1 1.22 14.93 7.92
CA MET A 1 1.34 15.17 9.37
C MET A 1 -0.07 15.05 9.95
N TYR A 2 -0.27 14.32 11.05
CA TYR A 2 -1.62 14.10 11.61
C TYR A 2 -2.23 15.41 12.11
N SER A 3 -3.51 15.63 11.78
CA SER A 3 -4.28 16.76 12.26
C SER A 3 -4.82 16.48 13.68
N ILE A 4 -5.16 17.55 14.42
CA ILE A 4 -5.85 17.43 15.72
C ILE A 4 -7.12 16.58 15.59
N TYR A 5 -7.82 16.70 14.46
CA TYR A 5 -8.99 15.90 14.14
C TYR A 5 -8.66 14.39 14.09
N ASP A 6 -7.53 14.01 13.49
CA ASP A 6 -7.12 12.60 13.42
C ASP A 6 -6.86 12.02 14.82
N TYR A 7 -6.24 12.78 15.71
CA TYR A 7 -6.04 12.37 17.10
C TYR A 7 -7.37 12.16 17.84
N ILE A 8 -8.31 13.09 17.70
CA ILE A 8 -9.64 12.98 18.33
C ILE A 8 -10.38 11.77 17.77
N HIS A 9 -10.39 11.60 16.45
CA HIS A 9 -11.05 10.48 15.79
C HIS A 9 -10.48 9.14 16.25
N ASN A 10 -9.16 9.00 16.25
CA ASN A 10 -8.49 7.78 16.71
C ASN A 10 -8.79 7.49 18.19
N GLY A 11 -8.86 8.53 19.03
CA GLY A 11 -9.28 8.40 20.43
C GLY A 11 -10.71 7.86 20.58
N ILE A 12 -11.65 8.36 19.76
CA ILE A 12 -13.04 7.88 19.72
C ILE A 12 -13.10 6.42 19.26
N VAL A 13 -12.37 6.07 18.19
CA VAL A 13 -12.33 4.69 17.68
C VAL A 13 -11.73 3.74 18.72
N PHE A 14 -10.67 4.15 19.41
CA PHE A 14 -10.09 3.40 20.51
C PHE A 14 -11.11 3.14 21.63
N ALA A 15 -11.79 4.20 22.11
CA ALA A 15 -12.82 4.06 23.15
C ALA A 15 -13.97 3.14 22.70
N ASN A 16 -14.48 3.31 21.46
CA ASN A 16 -15.48 2.43 20.88
C ASN A 16 -15.02 0.97 20.88
N ASN A 17 -13.78 0.72 20.44
CA ASN A 17 -13.24 -0.62 20.39
C ASN A 17 -13.09 -1.21 21.79
N VAL A 18 -12.64 -0.46 22.79
CA VAL A 18 -12.53 -0.95 24.18
C VAL A 18 -13.91 -1.31 24.75
N ILE A 19 -14.90 -0.44 24.57
CA ILE A 19 -16.23 -0.57 25.18
C ILE A 19 -17.11 -1.57 24.43
N ARG A 20 -17.19 -1.48 23.09
CA ARG A 20 -18.14 -2.25 22.27
C ARG A 20 -17.45 -3.45 21.60
N ARG A 21 -17.31 -4.55 22.35
CA ARG A 21 -16.60 -5.76 21.90
C ARG A 21 -17.09 -6.35 20.56
N ARG A 22 -18.38 -6.19 20.20
CA ARG A 22 -18.98 -6.72 18.96
C ARG A 22 -19.07 -5.71 17.80
N HIS A 23 -18.68 -4.46 17.99
CA HIS A 23 -18.79 -3.38 17.00
C HIS A 23 -17.46 -2.66 16.82
N LYS A 24 -16.41 -3.45 16.54
CA LYS A 24 -15.06 -2.93 16.34
C LYS A 24 -14.98 -2.16 15.02
N VAL A 25 -14.10 -1.17 14.97
CA VAL A 25 -13.78 -0.39 13.78
C VAL A 25 -12.26 -0.34 13.60
N LEU A 26 -11.80 -0.52 12.38
CA LEU A 26 -10.39 -0.39 12.01
C LEU A 26 -10.11 1.04 11.53
N THR A 27 -9.05 1.66 12.06
CA THR A 27 -8.50 2.91 11.52
C THR A 27 -7.69 2.66 10.26
N SER A 28 -6.98 1.54 10.21
CA SER A 28 -6.17 1.11 9.07
C SER A 28 -6.30 -0.38 8.80
N LEU A 29 -6.18 -0.77 7.54
CA LEU A 29 -6.09 -2.16 7.09
C LEU A 29 -4.99 -2.25 6.04
N MET A 30 -4.04 -3.18 6.21
CA MET A 30 -3.03 -3.47 5.20
C MET A 30 -3.37 -4.78 4.49
N ILE A 31 -3.40 -4.76 3.16
CA ILE A 31 -3.74 -5.94 2.34
C ILE A 31 -2.51 -6.35 1.55
N TYR A 32 -1.96 -7.51 1.89
CA TYR A 32 -0.90 -8.18 1.15
C TYR A 32 -1.52 -8.97 0.00
N SER A 33 -1.71 -8.31 -1.13
CA SER A 33 -2.45 -8.83 -2.29
C SER A 33 -1.73 -9.93 -3.07
N THR A 34 -0.40 -9.88 -3.10
CA THR A 34 0.44 -10.84 -3.81
C THR A 34 1.69 -11.16 -3.00
N THR A 35 2.25 -12.35 -3.15
CA THR A 35 3.60 -12.66 -2.66
C THR A 35 4.69 -12.38 -3.71
N ASN A 36 4.31 -12.17 -4.98
CA ASN A 36 5.26 -11.92 -6.05
C ASN A 36 5.99 -10.59 -5.82
N CYS A 37 7.32 -10.61 -5.86
CA CYS A 37 8.15 -9.43 -5.71
C CYS A 37 9.39 -9.56 -6.59
N GLN A 38 9.81 -8.47 -7.22
CA GLN A 38 11.05 -8.40 -7.99
C GLN A 38 12.29 -8.08 -7.14
N SER A 39 12.07 -7.45 -5.97
CA SER A 39 13.12 -7.19 -4.98
C SER A 39 13.59 -8.48 -4.29
N ARG A 40 14.80 -8.46 -3.72
CA ARG A 40 15.42 -9.61 -3.03
C ARG A 40 15.92 -9.19 -1.66
N CYS A 41 15.06 -8.49 -0.92
CA CYS A 41 15.41 -7.86 0.33
C CYS A 41 15.98 -8.87 1.34
N LYS A 42 16.90 -8.41 2.19
CA LYS A 42 17.46 -9.18 3.30
C LYS A 42 16.51 -9.25 4.49
N HIS A 43 15.81 -8.15 4.77
CA HIS A 43 14.88 -8.03 5.90
C HIS A 43 13.47 -8.58 5.60
N CYS A 44 13.18 -8.91 4.33
CA CYS A 44 11.89 -9.44 3.91
C CYS A 44 12.07 -10.77 3.19
N SER A 45 11.28 -11.79 3.58
CA SER A 45 11.33 -13.14 3.01
C SER A 45 10.17 -13.45 2.06
N ILE A 46 9.31 -12.47 1.74
CA ILE A 46 8.10 -12.71 0.94
C ILE A 46 8.41 -13.25 -0.47
N TRP A 47 9.49 -12.76 -1.09
CA TRP A 47 9.93 -13.18 -2.42
C TRP A 47 10.38 -14.65 -2.50
N LYS A 48 10.63 -15.28 -1.35
CA LYS A 48 10.99 -16.70 -1.24
C LYS A 48 9.75 -17.61 -1.13
N LYS A 49 8.56 -17.04 -0.92
CA LYS A 49 7.32 -17.80 -0.83
C LYS A 49 6.81 -18.18 -2.23
N PRO A 50 6.03 -19.25 -2.36
CA PRO A 50 5.28 -19.54 -3.58
C PRO A 50 4.45 -18.31 -4.01
N THR A 51 4.28 -18.16 -5.32
CA THR A 51 3.46 -17.07 -5.85
C THR A 51 2.00 -17.33 -5.56
N GLU A 52 1.41 -16.45 -4.78
CA GLU A 52 0.00 -16.45 -4.39
C GLU A 52 -0.56 -15.04 -4.61
N ASN A 53 -1.82 -14.97 -5.03
CA ASN A 53 -2.51 -13.74 -5.37
C ASN A 53 -3.93 -13.79 -4.82
N LEU A 54 -4.32 -12.78 -4.03
CA LEU A 54 -5.70 -12.61 -3.58
C LEU A 54 -6.55 -12.16 -4.77
N ARG A 55 -7.58 -12.92 -5.09
CA ARG A 55 -8.54 -12.52 -6.12
C ARG A 55 -9.27 -11.25 -5.69
N LEU A 56 -9.68 -10.43 -6.66
CA LEU A 56 -10.51 -9.26 -6.38
C LEU A 56 -11.73 -9.60 -5.52
N ASP A 57 -12.42 -10.71 -5.81
CA ASP A 57 -13.58 -11.17 -5.04
C ASP A 57 -13.28 -11.38 -3.55
N ASP A 58 -12.07 -11.85 -3.22
CA ASP A 58 -11.68 -12.09 -1.83
C ASP A 58 -11.35 -10.79 -1.12
N ILE A 59 -10.75 -9.82 -1.82
CA ILE A 59 -10.57 -8.45 -1.33
C ILE A 59 -11.93 -7.80 -1.07
N ILE A 60 -12.90 -7.94 -1.98
CA ILE A 60 -14.26 -7.42 -1.80
C ILE A 60 -14.93 -8.04 -0.56
N LYS A 61 -14.79 -9.36 -0.37
CA LYS A 61 -15.31 -10.02 0.84
C LYS A 61 -14.69 -9.47 2.13
N ILE A 62 -13.37 -9.24 2.14
CA ILE A 62 -12.68 -8.61 3.27
C ILE A 62 -13.26 -7.21 3.51
N MET A 63 -13.36 -6.39 2.46
CA MET A 63 -13.83 -5.01 2.51
C MET A 63 -15.29 -4.87 2.95
N ASN A 64 -16.12 -5.90 2.76
CA ASN A 64 -17.49 -5.96 3.26
C ASN A 64 -17.60 -6.22 4.78
N SER A 65 -16.48 -6.37 5.49
CA SER A 65 -16.48 -6.49 6.94
C SER A 65 -17.07 -5.25 7.61
N LYS A 66 -17.93 -5.46 8.62
CA LYS A 66 -18.51 -4.39 9.44
C LYS A 66 -17.45 -3.55 10.19
N CYS A 67 -16.23 -4.07 10.32
CA CYS A 67 -15.13 -3.35 10.95
C CYS A 67 -14.50 -2.29 10.04
N ILE A 68 -14.77 -2.35 8.73
CA ILE A 68 -14.22 -1.45 7.74
C ILE A 68 -15.26 -0.37 7.46
N THR A 69 -14.83 0.87 7.60
CA THR A 69 -15.68 2.04 7.38
C THR A 69 -15.05 2.89 6.30
N LYS A 70 -15.79 3.84 5.71
CA LYS A 70 -15.25 4.77 4.70
C LYS A 70 -14.01 5.56 5.17
N ARG A 71 -13.75 5.62 6.49
CA ARG A 71 -12.58 6.28 7.09
C ARG A 71 -11.40 5.34 7.34
N THR A 72 -11.60 4.03 7.23
CA THR A 72 -10.50 3.06 7.33
C THR A 72 -9.54 3.30 6.18
N THR A 73 -8.28 3.60 6.46
CA THR A 73 -7.26 3.75 5.42
C THR A 73 -6.77 2.37 5.01
N VAL A 74 -6.85 2.06 3.72
CA VAL A 74 -6.42 0.75 3.20
C VAL A 74 -5.07 0.86 2.49
N GLY A 75 -4.05 0.20 3.02
CA GLY A 75 -2.77 0.08 2.34
C GLY A 75 -2.76 -1.12 1.40
N LEU A 76 -2.52 -0.88 0.12
CA LEU A 76 -2.34 -1.92 -0.89
C LEU A 76 -0.86 -2.29 -0.97
N GLU A 77 -0.56 -3.49 -0.46
CA GLU A 77 0.77 -4.05 -0.27
C GLU A 77 0.90 -5.44 -0.92
N GLY A 78 2.02 -6.10 -0.63
CA GLY A 78 2.32 -7.48 -0.96
C GLY A 78 3.83 -7.70 -1.01
N GLY A 79 4.25 -8.61 -1.89
CA GLY A 79 5.59 -8.57 -2.43
C GLY A 79 5.80 -7.25 -3.16
N GLU A 80 5.16 -7.09 -4.31
CA GLU A 80 4.99 -5.82 -5.00
C GLU A 80 3.58 -5.78 -5.60
N PHE A 81 2.71 -4.92 -5.04
CA PHE A 81 1.29 -4.86 -5.41
C PHE A 81 1.10 -4.71 -6.93
N ILE A 82 1.91 -3.87 -7.59
CA ILE A 82 1.74 -3.60 -9.02
C ILE A 82 2.09 -4.78 -9.94
N LEU A 83 2.64 -5.86 -9.38
CA LEU A 83 2.86 -7.12 -10.09
C LEU A 83 1.67 -8.07 -9.99
N HIS A 84 0.64 -7.73 -9.19
CA HIS A 84 -0.59 -8.51 -9.10
C HIS A 84 -1.28 -8.59 -10.48
N PRO A 85 -1.69 -9.78 -10.97
CA PRO A 85 -2.32 -9.91 -12.28
C PRO A 85 -3.60 -9.09 -12.46
N GLU A 86 -4.32 -8.86 -11.36
CA GLU A 86 -5.55 -8.04 -11.32
C GLU A 86 -5.34 -6.65 -10.71
N ALA A 87 -4.10 -6.13 -10.63
CA ALA A 87 -3.80 -4.86 -9.96
C ALA A 87 -4.71 -3.71 -10.41
N ASP A 88 -4.85 -3.52 -11.73
CA ASP A 88 -5.68 -2.46 -12.34
C ASP A 88 -7.17 -2.59 -11.96
N LYS A 89 -7.71 -3.81 -11.99
CA LYS A 89 -9.10 -4.10 -11.57
C LYS A 89 -9.31 -3.82 -10.09
N ILE A 90 -8.34 -4.18 -9.25
CA ILE A 90 -8.38 -3.92 -7.81
C ILE A 90 -8.39 -2.41 -7.56
N LEU A 91 -7.46 -1.67 -8.17
CA LEU A 91 -7.41 -0.21 -8.04
C LEU A 91 -8.71 0.45 -8.52
N GLY A 92 -9.23 0.06 -9.69
CA GLY A 92 -10.51 0.59 -10.19
C GLY A 92 -11.71 0.28 -9.28
N TRP A 93 -11.70 -0.86 -8.58
CA TRP A 93 -12.70 -1.15 -7.56
C TRP A 93 -12.57 -0.21 -6.34
N PHE A 94 -11.35 0.03 -5.87
CA PHE A 94 -11.09 0.96 -4.75
C PHE A 94 -11.47 2.40 -5.11
N ASP A 95 -11.18 2.87 -6.32
CA ASP A 95 -11.53 4.22 -6.78
C ASP A 95 -13.04 4.50 -6.63
N THR A 96 -13.84 3.49 -6.92
CA THR A 96 -15.31 3.57 -6.96
C THR A 96 -15.95 3.28 -5.60
N HIS A 97 -15.43 2.31 -4.84
CA HIS A 97 -16.10 1.82 -3.64
C HIS A 97 -15.44 2.29 -2.33
N HIS A 98 -14.13 2.56 -2.33
CA HIS A 98 -13.38 2.92 -1.14
C HIS A 98 -12.14 3.77 -1.49
N PRO A 99 -12.29 5.04 -1.89
CA PRO A 99 -11.18 5.88 -2.37
C PRO A 99 -10.23 6.36 -1.25
N ASN A 100 -10.34 5.78 -0.05
CA ASN A 100 -9.43 6.02 1.06
C ASN A 100 -8.38 4.89 1.15
N TYR A 101 -7.55 4.79 0.13
CA TYR A 101 -6.49 3.79 0.04
C TYR A 101 -5.15 4.43 -0.35
N THR A 102 -4.07 3.73 -0.01
CA THR A 102 -2.68 4.11 -0.28
C THR A 102 -1.97 2.98 -1.01
N LEU A 103 -0.95 3.33 -1.79
CA LEU A 103 -0.15 2.37 -2.55
C LEU A 103 1.24 2.27 -1.94
N LEU A 104 1.74 1.05 -1.75
CA LEU A 104 3.11 0.80 -1.32
C LEU A 104 3.89 0.13 -2.46
N SER A 105 5.10 0.61 -2.76
CA SER A 105 5.90 0.07 -3.87
C SER A 105 7.41 0.13 -3.64
N ASN A 106 8.13 -0.86 -4.17
CA ASN A 106 9.58 -0.82 -4.37
C ASN A 106 10.01 -0.06 -5.62
N CYS A 107 9.06 0.43 -6.43
CA CYS A 107 9.30 1.26 -7.61
C CYS A 107 10.16 0.64 -8.72
N LEU A 108 10.52 -0.64 -8.64
CA LEU A 108 11.34 -1.30 -9.66
C LEU A 108 10.58 -1.51 -10.99
N ALA A 109 9.24 -1.53 -10.96
CA ALA A 109 8.37 -1.58 -12.12
C ALA A 109 7.87 -0.17 -12.51
N VAL A 110 8.81 0.74 -12.77
CA VAL A 110 8.62 2.19 -12.96
C VAL A 110 7.34 2.56 -13.72
N ASN A 111 7.24 2.15 -14.99
CA ASN A 111 6.10 2.51 -15.85
C ASN A 111 4.74 2.07 -15.26
N LYS A 112 4.70 0.90 -14.61
CA LYS A 112 3.46 0.39 -14.02
C LYS A 112 3.06 1.22 -12.80
N VAL A 113 4.03 1.58 -11.94
CA VAL A 113 3.77 2.40 -10.75
C VAL A 113 3.29 3.79 -11.14
N ILE A 114 3.99 4.45 -12.07
CA ILE A 114 3.59 5.77 -12.57
C ILE A 114 2.20 5.74 -13.18
N SER A 115 1.91 4.72 -14.02
CA SER A 115 0.59 4.58 -14.64
C SER A 115 -0.50 4.36 -13.60
N ALA A 116 -0.25 3.53 -12.58
CA ALA A 116 -1.22 3.29 -11.52
C ALA A 116 -1.55 4.56 -10.72
N VAL A 117 -0.52 5.35 -10.37
CA VAL A 117 -0.71 6.62 -9.67
C VAL A 117 -1.52 7.60 -10.53
N LYS A 118 -1.19 7.73 -11.81
CA LYS A 118 -1.87 8.65 -12.73
C LYS A 118 -3.30 8.24 -13.06
N ASN A 119 -3.59 6.95 -13.12
CA ASN A 119 -4.91 6.47 -13.51
C ASN A 119 -5.87 6.41 -12.30
N HIS A 120 -5.36 6.02 -11.12
CA HIS A 120 -6.20 5.67 -9.97
C HIS A 120 -6.11 6.64 -8.79
N HIS A 121 -5.10 7.52 -8.76
CA HIS A 121 -5.01 8.62 -7.78
C HIS A 121 -5.12 8.16 -6.30
N PRO A 122 -4.26 7.22 -5.84
CA PRO A 122 -4.23 6.82 -4.44
C PRO A 122 -4.01 8.03 -3.53
N LYS A 123 -4.46 7.96 -2.27
CA LYS A 123 -4.29 9.08 -1.32
C LYS A 123 -2.83 9.37 -0.98
N HIS A 124 -1.98 8.34 -1.06
CA HIS A 124 -0.57 8.43 -0.72
C HIS A 124 0.18 7.32 -1.43
N LEU A 125 1.39 7.61 -1.90
CA LEU A 125 2.36 6.63 -2.39
C LEU A 125 3.50 6.49 -1.38
N TYR A 126 3.64 5.31 -0.77
CA TYR A 126 4.78 5.01 0.07
C TYR A 126 5.83 4.24 -0.72
N ILE A 127 7.05 4.76 -0.68
CA ILE A 127 8.17 4.29 -1.49
C ILE A 127 9.23 3.69 -0.59
N SER A 128 9.59 2.46 -0.91
CA SER A 128 10.66 1.72 -0.24
C SER A 128 12.05 2.21 -0.64
N LEU A 129 12.76 2.93 0.24
CA LEU A 129 14.11 3.46 -0.02
C LEU A 129 15.00 3.39 1.24
N ASP A 130 15.80 2.33 1.35
CA ASP A 130 16.64 2.05 2.53
C ASP A 130 18.02 2.74 2.48
N GLY A 131 18.06 4.08 2.45
CA GLY A 131 19.31 4.85 2.56
C GLY A 131 19.97 5.20 1.22
N THR A 132 21.31 5.20 1.16
CA THR A 132 22.06 5.52 -0.07
C THR A 132 21.93 4.40 -1.10
N ARG A 133 22.47 4.59 -2.32
CA ARG A 133 22.50 3.54 -3.35
C ARG A 133 23.13 2.25 -2.85
N GLU A 134 24.25 2.36 -2.13
CA GLU A 134 25.00 1.22 -1.60
C GLU A 134 24.19 0.49 -0.52
N THR A 135 23.59 1.25 0.42
CA THR A 135 22.73 0.68 1.46
C THR A 135 21.48 0.05 0.86
N TYR A 136 20.85 0.71 -0.11
CA TYR A 136 19.70 0.21 -0.85
C TYR A 136 20.03 -1.11 -1.54
N LEU A 137 21.12 -1.18 -2.31
CA LEU A 137 21.55 -2.40 -2.98
C LEU A 137 21.81 -3.52 -1.98
N TYR A 138 22.49 -3.21 -0.88
CA TYR A 138 22.76 -4.17 0.19
C TYR A 138 21.47 -4.69 0.83
N MET A 139 20.50 -3.82 1.15
CA MET A 139 19.29 -4.17 1.89
C MET A 139 18.22 -4.80 1.00
N ARG A 140 17.99 -4.25 -0.20
CA ARG A 140 16.96 -4.68 -1.16
C ARG A 140 17.45 -5.79 -2.10
N GLY A 141 18.75 -6.05 -2.17
CA GLY A 141 19.34 -7.18 -2.91
C GLY A 141 19.17 -7.08 -4.44
N ARG A 142 18.83 -5.90 -4.95
CA ARG A 142 18.64 -5.57 -6.36
C ARG A 142 19.11 -4.14 -6.58
N ASP A 143 19.81 -3.90 -7.69
CA ASP A 143 20.04 -2.54 -8.14
C ASP A 143 18.74 -1.96 -8.71
N GLY A 144 18.51 -0.68 -8.43
CA GLY A 144 17.28 0.01 -8.77
C GLY A 144 17.07 1.33 -8.03
N TYR A 145 18.11 1.87 -7.39
CA TYR A 145 18.04 3.17 -6.74
C TYR A 145 17.55 4.25 -7.71
N ASP A 146 18.11 4.31 -8.93
CA ASP A 146 17.70 5.27 -9.97
C ASP A 146 16.22 5.15 -10.35
N LYS A 147 15.71 3.91 -10.42
CA LYS A 147 14.29 3.66 -10.72
C LYS A 147 13.38 4.21 -9.63
N VAL A 148 13.81 4.11 -8.37
CA VAL A 148 13.09 4.68 -7.25
C VAL A 148 13.05 6.21 -7.36
N ILE A 149 14.19 6.83 -7.66
CA ILE A 149 14.28 8.29 -7.88
C ILE A 149 13.40 8.73 -9.04
N GLU A 150 13.42 8.00 -10.16
CA GLU A 150 12.58 8.27 -11.34
C GLU A 150 11.09 8.27 -11.00
N VAL A 151 10.61 7.28 -10.22
CA VAL A 151 9.21 7.26 -9.77
C VAL A 151 8.91 8.43 -8.83
N ILE A 152 9.82 8.78 -7.92
CA ILE A 152 9.65 9.94 -7.03
C ILE A 152 9.46 11.21 -7.85
N GLU A 153 10.35 11.46 -8.81
CA GLU A 153 10.31 12.66 -9.66
C GLU A 153 9.05 12.70 -10.53
N ALA A 154 8.61 11.56 -11.07
CA ALA A 154 7.43 11.49 -11.90
C ALA A 154 6.10 11.66 -11.13
N CYS A 155 6.08 11.34 -9.82
CA CYS A 155 4.85 11.28 -9.03
C CYS A 155 4.73 12.35 -7.94
N ARG A 156 5.81 13.03 -7.55
CA ARG A 156 5.84 14.00 -6.41
C ARG A 156 4.81 15.13 -6.49
N ASP A 157 4.46 15.56 -7.70
CA ASP A 157 3.51 16.65 -7.91
C ASP A 157 2.09 16.12 -8.21
N ILE A 158 1.91 14.80 -8.21
CA ILE A 158 0.64 14.10 -8.49
C ILE A 158 0.02 13.55 -7.21
N VAL A 159 0.83 12.96 -6.34
CA VAL A 159 0.40 12.30 -5.10
C VAL A 159 1.38 12.60 -3.97
N PRO A 160 0.92 12.75 -2.72
CA PRO A 160 1.82 12.79 -1.57
C PRO A 160 2.71 11.54 -1.51
N ILE A 161 4.01 11.74 -1.30
CA ILE A 161 5.01 10.68 -1.22
C ILE A 161 5.60 10.62 0.19
N SER A 162 5.86 9.41 0.67
CA SER A 162 6.71 9.19 1.85
C SER A 162 7.68 8.04 1.60
N LEU A 163 8.91 8.23 2.05
CA LEU A 163 9.96 7.24 1.97
C LEU A 163 9.92 6.37 3.22
N MET A 164 10.01 5.05 3.05
CA MET A 164 9.99 4.05 4.12
C MET A 164 11.08 3.01 3.93
#